data_AF-A0A1E7IZF0-F1
#
_entry.id   AF-A0A1E7IZF0-F1
#
_cell.length_a   1.000
_cell.length_b   1.000
_cell.length_c   1.000
_cell.angle_alpha   90.00
_cell.angle_beta   90.00
_cell.angle_gamma   90.00
#
_symmetry.space_group_name_H-M   'P 1'
#
loop_
_entity.id
_entity.type
_entity.pdbx_description
1 polymer ?
#
loop_
_entity_poly.entity_id
_entity_poly.type
_entity_poly.pdbx_seq_one_letter_code
_entity_poly.pdbx_strand_id
1 'polypeptide(L)'
;MEVGARSETGYVREENQDRMSGSRVTLGHLYIVADGMGGHKGGAFAADLTVYGLQLHVDKAPADSSVKEVIQAAFKDTNEIVYRRAHSGDPTIEGMGSTAVLLLISGRVARVAHVGDSRAYLYRKGRLKQLTTDHTIVQKMVQAGILKPKEAVDHPNSNVLDRAIGNKPSVEVDISNELPLNDGDAILLCSDGLSGYIADPEIKSVLRSQAAVQEIPDRLVELALQKGGKDNVTVQFIQYGTRKEAQSIKAKALGRKNSVSAPKPWRPLSQAAVAFVLGAAISAAVFYGYLQVVESDFRKNESGLRTELDNKKESLGKAETELANTSTWLNQVQKE
;
A
#
# COMPACT_ATOMS: atom_id res chain seq x y z
N MET A 1 19.54 -0.79 -3.54
CA MET A 1 18.12 -0.91 -3.92
C MET A 1 17.75 0.39 -4.58
N GLU A 2 17.09 0.32 -5.71
CA GLU A 2 16.65 1.48 -6.48
C GLU A 2 15.13 1.42 -6.62
N VAL A 3 14.49 2.58 -6.65
CA VAL A 3 13.04 2.69 -6.69
C VAL A 3 12.66 3.69 -7.77
N GLY A 4 11.68 3.32 -8.58
CA GLY A 4 11.00 4.21 -9.49
C GLY A 4 9.52 4.24 -9.14
N ALA A 5 8.88 5.38 -9.31
CA ALA A 5 7.46 5.49 -9.04
C ALA A 5 6.77 6.53 -9.93
N ARG A 6 5.51 6.30 -10.26
CA ARG A 6 4.67 7.27 -10.98
C ARG A 6 3.21 7.09 -10.58
N SER A 7 2.50 8.19 -10.43
CA SER A 7 1.06 8.23 -10.17
C SER A 7 0.44 9.30 -11.08
N GLU A 8 -0.67 8.98 -11.73
CA GLU A 8 -1.38 9.86 -12.65
C GLU A 8 -2.89 9.80 -12.41
N THR A 9 -3.57 10.92 -12.59
CA THR A 9 -5.03 11.01 -12.43
C THR A 9 -5.79 10.22 -13.50
N GLY A 10 -5.20 10.05 -14.69
CA GLY A 10 -5.94 9.59 -15.86
C GLY A 10 -6.68 10.73 -16.58
N TYR A 11 -7.43 10.38 -17.61
CA TYR A 11 -8.12 11.33 -18.50
C TYR A 11 -9.57 11.63 -18.10
N VAL A 12 -10.18 10.80 -17.24
CA VAL A 12 -11.61 10.86 -16.91
C VAL A 12 -11.86 11.32 -15.47
N ARG A 13 -10.98 10.97 -14.53
CA ARG A 13 -11.14 11.35 -13.12
C ARG A 13 -10.78 12.83 -12.92
N GLU A 14 -11.52 13.53 -12.07
CA GLU A 14 -11.25 14.93 -11.71
C GLU A 14 -10.11 15.05 -10.66
N GLU A 15 -9.97 14.02 -9.83
CA GLU A 15 -9.01 13.96 -8.73
C GLU A 15 -8.27 12.63 -8.77
N ASN A 16 -7.00 12.64 -8.36
CA ASN A 16 -6.24 11.43 -8.09
C ASN A 16 -6.54 10.95 -6.67
N GLN A 17 -7.24 9.83 -6.57
CA GLN A 17 -7.62 9.18 -5.32
C GLN A 17 -6.64 8.06 -4.93
N ASP A 18 -5.64 7.79 -5.75
CA ASP A 18 -4.54 6.91 -5.36
C ASP A 18 -3.52 7.65 -4.48
N ARG A 19 -2.88 6.89 -3.60
CA ARG A 19 -1.70 7.33 -2.84
C ARG A 19 -0.63 6.26 -2.85
N MET A 20 0.61 6.70 -2.73
CA MET A 20 1.74 5.81 -2.54
C MET A 20 2.76 6.41 -1.58
N SER A 21 3.48 5.55 -0.87
CA SER A 21 4.64 5.95 -0.07
C SER A 21 5.78 4.95 -0.22
N GLY A 22 6.99 5.45 -0.01
CA GLY A 22 8.23 4.69 0.09
C GLY A 22 9.10 5.31 1.17
N SER A 23 9.47 4.56 2.21
CA SER A 23 10.25 5.09 3.33
C SER A 23 11.14 4.02 3.97
N ARG A 24 12.15 4.48 4.70
CA ARG A 24 12.94 3.62 5.58
C ARG A 24 12.34 3.72 6.98
N VAL A 25 12.00 2.57 7.54
CA VAL A 25 11.45 2.39 8.89
C VAL A 25 12.41 1.55 9.72
N THR A 26 12.17 1.46 11.03
CA THR A 26 12.98 0.63 11.95
C THR A 26 13.13 -0.82 11.45
N LEU A 27 12.06 -1.40 10.91
CA LEU A 27 12.04 -2.78 10.44
C LEU A 27 12.62 -2.98 9.03
N GLY A 28 13.04 -1.93 8.32
CA GLY A 28 13.61 -2.02 6.98
C GLY A 28 13.09 -0.97 6.00
N HIS A 29 12.68 -1.40 4.81
CA HIS A 29 12.13 -0.52 3.77
C HIS A 29 10.68 -0.83 3.51
N LEU A 30 9.83 0.19 3.66
CA LEU A 30 8.38 0.09 3.55
C LEU A 30 7.89 0.81 2.29
N TYR A 31 7.09 0.12 1.50
CA TYR A 31 6.41 0.68 0.32
C TYR A 31 4.93 0.36 0.39
N ILE A 32 4.08 1.33 0.08
CA ILE A 32 2.62 1.20 0.13
C ILE A 32 2.03 1.81 -1.12
N VAL A 33 1.07 1.14 -1.74
CA VAL A 33 0.12 1.74 -2.71
C VAL A 33 -1.28 1.55 -2.16
N ALA A 34 -2.09 2.60 -2.20
CA ALA A 34 -3.47 2.61 -1.76
C ALA A 34 -4.33 3.26 -2.85
N ASP A 35 -5.44 2.62 -3.19
CA ASP A 35 -6.45 3.15 -4.12
C ASP A 35 -7.66 3.57 -3.31
N GLY A 36 -8.02 4.84 -3.38
CA GLY A 36 -9.08 5.45 -2.60
C GLY A 36 -10.42 5.41 -3.32
N MET A 37 -11.46 4.97 -2.61
CA MET A 37 -12.83 4.96 -3.12
C MET A 37 -13.80 5.65 -2.16
N GLY A 38 -14.91 6.13 -2.71
CA GLY A 38 -15.87 6.98 -2.02
C GLY A 38 -16.11 8.22 -2.86
N GLY A 39 -17.37 8.46 -3.23
CA GLY A 39 -17.74 9.56 -4.11
C GLY A 39 -17.23 10.92 -3.61
N HIS A 40 -17.03 11.86 -4.53
CA HIS A 40 -16.41 13.16 -4.25
C HIS A 40 -15.01 13.02 -3.60
N LYS A 41 -14.74 13.74 -2.49
CA LYS A 41 -13.42 13.83 -1.84
C LYS A 41 -13.09 12.65 -0.93
N GLY A 42 -14.06 11.76 -0.68
CA GLY A 42 -13.91 10.63 0.25
C GLY A 42 -12.78 9.68 -0.13
N GLY A 43 -12.68 9.30 -1.41
CA GLY A 43 -11.66 8.36 -1.86
C GLY A 43 -10.23 8.83 -1.60
N ALA A 44 -9.89 10.03 -2.06
CA ALA A 44 -8.56 10.61 -1.85
C ALA A 44 -8.18 10.67 -0.37
N PHE A 45 -9.13 11.06 0.48
CA PHE A 45 -8.93 11.13 1.92
C PHE A 45 -8.77 9.75 2.58
N ALA A 46 -9.52 8.74 2.12
CA ALA A 46 -9.37 7.37 2.60
C ALA A 46 -8.00 6.79 2.24
N ALA A 47 -7.49 7.05 1.03
CA ALA A 47 -6.15 6.62 0.62
C ALA A 47 -5.05 7.32 1.43
N ASP A 48 -5.19 8.63 1.67
CA ASP A 48 -4.27 9.41 2.52
C ASP A 48 -4.19 8.83 3.94
N LEU A 49 -5.35 8.61 4.55
CA LEU A 49 -5.46 7.97 5.87
C LEU A 49 -4.85 6.58 5.91
N THR A 50 -5.07 5.80 4.85
CA THR A 50 -4.60 4.43 4.74
C THR A 50 -3.08 4.37 4.69
N VAL A 51 -2.47 5.14 3.79
CA VAL A 51 -1.01 5.21 3.68
C VAL A 51 -0.39 5.74 4.97
N TYR A 52 -0.95 6.81 5.53
CA TYR A 52 -0.43 7.41 6.75
C TYR A 52 -0.53 6.47 7.96
N GLY A 53 -1.70 5.85 8.19
CA GLY A 53 -1.92 4.94 9.31
C GLY A 53 -0.99 3.73 9.27
N LEU A 54 -0.86 3.11 8.09
CA LEU A 54 0.05 1.98 7.89
C LEU A 54 1.50 2.38 8.14
N GLN A 55 1.94 3.52 7.58
CA GLN A 55 3.30 4.01 7.74
C GLN A 55 3.62 4.34 9.20
N LEU A 56 2.74 5.08 9.87
CA LEU A 56 2.93 5.50 11.26
C LEU A 56 3.02 4.30 12.21
N HIS A 57 2.15 3.31 12.03
CA HIS A 57 2.15 2.13 12.91
C HIS A 57 3.44 1.31 12.71
N VAL A 58 3.85 1.07 11.47
CA VAL A 58 5.07 0.30 11.18
C VAL A 58 6.33 1.06 11.62
N ASP A 59 6.38 2.38 11.48
CA ASP A 59 7.54 3.19 11.87
C ASP A 59 7.79 3.18 13.39
N LYS A 60 6.71 3.17 14.18
CA LYS A 60 6.75 3.07 15.64
C LYS A 60 7.07 1.68 16.18
N ALA A 61 7.13 0.66 15.34
CA ALA A 61 7.36 -0.71 15.78
C ALA A 61 8.79 -0.89 16.32
N PRO A 62 8.95 -1.51 17.51
CA PRO A 62 10.27 -1.91 18.01
C PRO A 62 11.01 -2.84 17.03
N ALA A 63 12.35 -2.72 16.99
CA ALA A 63 13.18 -3.44 16.03
C ALA A 63 13.13 -4.98 16.13
N ASP A 64 12.78 -5.50 17.30
CA ASP A 64 12.64 -6.92 17.63
C ASP A 64 11.21 -7.46 17.41
N SER A 65 10.28 -6.62 16.97
CA SER A 65 8.89 -7.00 16.76
C SER A 65 8.75 -8.03 15.64
N SER A 66 7.78 -8.94 15.81
CA SER A 66 7.33 -9.81 14.72
C SER A 66 6.74 -8.98 13.59
N VAL A 67 7.43 -8.97 12.44
CA VAL A 67 6.99 -8.23 11.23
C VAL A 67 5.55 -8.57 10.84
N LYS A 68 5.14 -9.84 10.96
CA LYS A 68 3.78 -10.26 10.62
C LYS A 68 2.75 -9.63 11.55
N GLU A 69 3.01 -9.63 12.85
CA GLU A 69 2.11 -9.06 13.87
C GLU A 69 2.01 -7.54 13.74
N VAL A 70 3.13 -6.87 13.48
CA VAL A 70 3.17 -5.41 13.22
C VAL A 70 2.32 -5.05 12.01
N ILE A 71 2.47 -5.78 10.90
CA ILE A 71 1.64 -5.54 9.70
C ILE A 71 0.16 -5.80 10.01
N GLN A 72 -0.16 -6.89 10.71
CA GLN A 72 -1.55 -7.22 11.04
C GLN A 72 -2.19 -6.15 11.93
N ALA A 73 -1.47 -5.66 12.94
CA ALA A 73 -1.91 -4.58 13.82
C ALA A 73 -2.04 -3.25 13.04
N ALA A 74 -1.08 -2.93 12.17
CA ALA A 74 -1.13 -1.73 11.34
C ALA A 74 -2.39 -1.68 10.47
N PHE A 75 -2.74 -2.78 9.79
CA PHE A 75 -3.96 -2.85 8.98
C PHE A 75 -5.23 -2.76 9.83
N LYS A 76 -5.25 -3.42 11.00
CA LYS A 76 -6.39 -3.37 11.93
C LYS A 76 -6.65 -1.94 12.42
N ASP A 77 -5.62 -1.28 12.95
CA ASP A 77 -5.74 0.06 13.52
C ASP A 77 -6.07 1.10 12.44
N THR A 78 -5.44 0.97 11.26
CA THR A 78 -5.73 1.84 10.11
C THR A 78 -7.18 1.68 9.65
N ASN A 79 -7.69 0.44 9.59
CA ASN A 79 -9.09 0.19 9.25
C ASN A 79 -10.05 0.82 10.25
N GLU A 80 -9.75 0.73 11.55
CA GLU A 80 -10.60 1.34 12.57
C GLU A 80 -10.69 2.87 12.39
N ILE A 81 -9.55 3.53 12.11
CA ILE A 81 -9.51 4.98 11.86
C ILE A 81 -10.36 5.35 10.63
N VAL A 82 -10.13 4.67 9.50
CA VAL A 82 -10.86 4.94 8.25
C VAL A 82 -12.36 4.66 8.44
N TYR A 83 -12.72 3.53 9.06
CA TYR A 83 -14.11 3.14 9.31
C TYR A 83 -14.85 4.18 10.16
N ARG A 84 -14.26 4.61 11.28
CA ARG A 84 -14.86 5.63 12.15
C ARG A 84 -15.07 6.96 11.41
N ARG A 85 -14.15 7.33 10.52
CA ARG A 85 -14.27 8.56 9.73
C ARG A 85 -15.33 8.43 8.64
N ALA A 86 -15.37 7.29 7.95
CA ALA A 86 -16.37 6.97 6.94
C ALA A 86 -17.80 6.90 7.48
N HIS A 87 -17.99 6.70 8.79
CA HIS A 87 -19.29 6.63 9.48
C HIS A 87 -19.47 7.76 10.49
N SER A 88 -18.77 8.88 10.30
CA SER A 88 -18.86 10.04 11.19
C SER A 88 -20.10 10.91 10.96
N GLY A 89 -20.87 10.64 9.91
CA GLY A 89 -22.02 11.45 9.48
C GLY A 89 -21.65 12.66 8.63
N ASP A 90 -20.37 12.81 8.26
CA ASP A 90 -19.90 13.83 7.31
C ASP A 90 -20.20 13.38 5.86
N PRO A 91 -21.11 14.05 5.14
CA PRO A 91 -21.51 13.64 3.79
C PRO A 91 -20.37 13.64 2.76
N THR A 92 -19.26 14.33 3.04
CA THR A 92 -18.14 14.46 2.10
C THR A 92 -17.20 13.25 2.10
N ILE A 93 -17.28 12.43 3.14
CA ILE A 93 -16.44 11.25 3.37
C ILE A 93 -17.26 10.00 3.76
N GLU A 94 -18.60 10.12 3.76
CA GLU A 94 -19.50 9.03 4.12
C GLU A 94 -19.27 7.82 3.22
N GLY A 95 -19.08 6.65 3.84
CA GLY A 95 -18.85 5.39 3.13
C GLY A 95 -17.54 5.32 2.34
N MET A 96 -16.59 6.25 2.57
CA MET A 96 -15.27 6.14 1.95
C MET A 96 -14.52 4.88 2.40
N GLY A 97 -13.62 4.41 1.55
CA GLY A 97 -12.75 3.28 1.85
C GLY A 97 -11.53 3.29 0.95
N SER A 98 -10.63 2.34 1.17
CA SER A 98 -9.43 2.24 0.36
C SER A 98 -8.94 0.81 0.24
N THR A 99 -8.25 0.52 -0.85
CA THR A 99 -7.37 -0.65 -0.95
C THR A 99 -6.02 -0.33 -0.32
N ALA A 100 -5.24 -1.35 -0.01
CA ALA A 100 -3.82 -1.18 0.26
C ALA A 100 -3.05 -2.42 -0.16
N VAL A 101 -1.91 -2.21 -0.79
CA VAL A 101 -0.86 -3.21 -0.94
C VAL A 101 0.42 -2.65 -0.33
N LEU A 102 0.98 -3.42 0.60
CA LEU A 102 2.15 -3.08 1.40
C LEU A 102 3.27 -4.08 1.11
N LEU A 103 4.48 -3.56 0.96
CA LEU A 103 5.72 -4.32 0.88
C LEU A 103 6.67 -3.85 1.97
N LEU A 104 7.09 -4.76 2.84
CA LEU A 104 8.17 -4.52 3.80
C LEU A 104 9.36 -5.41 3.45
N ILE A 105 10.53 -4.79 3.27
CA ILE A 105 11.80 -5.48 3.00
C ILE A 105 12.72 -5.31 4.21
N SER A 106 12.98 -6.42 4.91
CA SER A 106 13.89 -6.51 6.05
C SER A 106 15.12 -7.29 5.63
N GLY A 107 16.21 -6.57 5.28
CA GLY A 107 17.43 -7.17 4.76
C GLY A 107 17.20 -7.89 3.43
N ARG A 108 17.18 -9.23 3.46
CA ARG A 108 16.97 -10.12 2.30
C ARG A 108 15.60 -10.78 2.26
N VAL A 109 14.70 -10.41 3.15
CA VAL A 109 13.36 -10.98 3.22
C VAL A 109 12.35 -9.89 2.93
N ALA A 110 11.42 -10.16 2.02
CA ALA A 110 10.24 -9.35 1.79
C ALA A 110 9.01 -10.00 2.42
N ARG A 111 8.05 -9.17 2.82
CA ARG A 111 6.69 -9.58 3.12
C ARG A 111 5.72 -8.65 2.41
N VAL A 112 4.71 -9.24 1.76
CA VAL A 112 3.62 -8.51 1.12
C VAL A 112 2.38 -8.66 1.99
N ALA A 113 1.62 -7.59 2.14
CA ALA A 113 0.30 -7.64 2.72
C ALA A 113 -0.67 -6.80 1.91
N HIS A 114 -1.92 -7.24 1.78
CA HIS A 114 -2.90 -6.47 1.01
C HIS A 114 -4.34 -6.65 1.48
N VAL A 115 -5.13 -5.62 1.17
CA VAL A 115 -6.60 -5.60 1.24
C VAL A 115 -7.09 -4.89 -0.01
N GLY A 116 -7.97 -5.52 -0.77
CA GLY A 116 -8.51 -4.98 -2.02
C GLY A 116 -7.90 -5.66 -3.24
N ASP A 117 -7.88 -4.96 -4.35
CA ASP A 117 -7.42 -5.44 -5.65
C ASP A 117 -6.17 -4.71 -6.19
N SER A 118 -5.61 -3.75 -5.44
CA SER A 118 -4.22 -3.34 -5.64
C SER A 118 -3.29 -4.54 -5.57
N ARG A 119 -2.32 -4.62 -6.48
CA ARG A 119 -1.50 -5.83 -6.71
C ARG A 119 -0.04 -5.64 -6.39
N ALA A 120 0.59 -6.74 -5.96
CA ALA A 120 2.04 -6.88 -5.94
C ALA A 120 2.49 -7.98 -6.89
N TYR A 121 3.61 -7.76 -7.59
CA TYR A 121 4.22 -8.73 -8.48
C TYR A 121 5.71 -8.91 -8.16
N LEU A 122 6.21 -10.14 -8.27
CA LEU A 122 7.64 -10.45 -8.31
C LEU A 122 8.07 -10.74 -9.74
N TYR A 123 9.10 -10.03 -10.19
CA TYR A 123 9.83 -10.34 -11.41
C TYR A 123 11.20 -10.93 -11.07
N ARG A 124 11.37 -12.21 -11.41
CA ARG A 124 12.59 -12.98 -11.12
C ARG A 124 12.95 -13.85 -12.32
N LYS A 125 14.19 -13.76 -12.79
CA LYS A 125 14.74 -14.61 -13.87
C LYS A 125 13.81 -14.71 -15.09
N GLY A 126 13.25 -13.58 -15.53
CA GLY A 126 12.38 -13.53 -16.71
C GLY A 126 10.94 -14.01 -16.48
N ARG A 127 10.53 -14.28 -15.23
CA ARG A 127 9.16 -14.67 -14.86
C ARG A 127 8.52 -13.58 -14.03
N LEU A 128 7.29 -13.19 -14.39
CA LEU A 128 6.42 -12.34 -13.59
C LEU A 128 5.46 -13.25 -12.83
N LYS A 129 5.32 -13.03 -11.52
CA LYS A 129 4.38 -13.75 -10.66
C LYS A 129 3.61 -12.73 -9.82
N GLN A 130 2.29 -12.72 -9.91
CA GLN A 130 1.44 -11.99 -8.96
C GLN A 130 1.57 -12.64 -7.56
N LEU A 131 1.77 -11.79 -6.55
CA LEU A 131 1.96 -12.20 -5.15
C LEU A 131 0.67 -12.05 -4.34
N THR A 132 -0.24 -11.18 -4.77
CA THR A 132 -1.55 -10.94 -4.14
C THR A 132 -2.64 -11.75 -4.85
N THR A 133 -3.81 -11.86 -4.23
CA THR A 133 -5.03 -12.35 -4.87
C THR A 133 -6.12 -11.32 -4.63
N ASP A 134 -6.75 -10.83 -5.69
CA ASP A 134 -7.65 -9.69 -5.59
C ASP A 134 -8.85 -9.98 -4.71
N HIS A 135 -9.23 -9.01 -3.86
CA HIS A 135 -10.41 -9.15 -3.01
C HIS A 135 -11.64 -8.57 -3.69
N THR A 136 -11.97 -9.10 -4.88
CA THR A 136 -13.18 -8.73 -5.63
C THR A 136 -14.24 -9.83 -5.56
N ILE A 137 -15.50 -9.46 -5.77
CA ILE A 137 -16.61 -10.42 -5.83
C ILE A 137 -16.37 -11.47 -6.92
N VAL A 138 -15.87 -11.05 -8.08
CA VAL A 138 -15.60 -11.98 -9.19
C VAL A 138 -14.48 -12.96 -8.85
N GLN A 139 -13.42 -12.51 -8.15
CA GLN A 139 -12.34 -13.39 -7.72
C GLN A 139 -12.83 -14.42 -6.70
N LYS A 140 -13.75 -14.03 -5.81
CA LYS A 140 -14.43 -14.94 -4.87
C LYS A 140 -15.30 -15.98 -5.59
N MET A 141 -16.03 -15.56 -6.63
CA MET A 141 -16.81 -16.49 -7.47
C MET A 141 -15.91 -17.48 -8.21
N VAL A 142 -14.74 -17.05 -8.69
CA VAL A 142 -13.75 -17.93 -9.32
C VAL A 142 -13.22 -18.95 -8.32
N GLN A 143 -12.87 -18.52 -7.11
CA GLN A 143 -12.40 -19.43 -6.06
C GLN A 143 -13.47 -20.45 -5.62
N ALA A 144 -14.75 -20.04 -5.64
CA ALA A 144 -15.88 -20.92 -5.37
C ALA A 144 -16.25 -21.86 -6.54
N GLY A 145 -15.57 -21.76 -7.69
CA GLY A 145 -15.88 -22.54 -8.89
C GLY A 145 -17.16 -22.11 -9.61
N ILE A 146 -17.74 -20.96 -9.27
CA ILE A 146 -18.96 -20.41 -9.88
C ILE A 146 -18.63 -19.77 -11.24
N LEU A 147 -17.47 -19.12 -11.36
CA LEU A 147 -16.97 -18.53 -12.59
C LEU A 147 -15.64 -19.16 -13.00
N LYS A 148 -15.38 -19.26 -14.31
CA LYS A 148 -14.04 -19.57 -14.80
C LYS A 148 -13.18 -18.30 -14.75
N PRO A 149 -11.85 -18.41 -14.55
CA PRO A 149 -10.96 -17.25 -14.51
C PRO A 149 -11.07 -16.32 -15.73
N LYS A 150 -11.30 -16.89 -16.93
CA LYS A 150 -11.45 -16.11 -18.16
C LYS A 150 -12.75 -15.30 -18.20
N GLU A 151 -13.80 -15.75 -17.52
CA GLU A 151 -15.11 -15.09 -17.48
C GLU A 151 -15.10 -13.92 -16.49
N ALA A 152 -14.20 -13.92 -15.51
CA ALA A 152 -14.09 -12.88 -14.50
C ALA A 152 -13.52 -11.56 -15.02
N VAL A 153 -12.67 -11.61 -16.06
CA VAL A 153 -11.97 -10.43 -16.60
C VAL A 153 -12.94 -9.43 -17.21
N ASP A 154 -13.89 -9.90 -18.02
CA ASP A 154 -14.87 -9.05 -18.73
C ASP A 154 -16.22 -8.98 -17.98
N HIS A 155 -16.25 -9.40 -16.71
CA HIS A 155 -17.48 -9.44 -15.93
C HIS A 155 -17.90 -8.02 -15.51
N PRO A 156 -19.20 -7.65 -15.59
CA PRO A 156 -19.65 -6.28 -15.24
C PRO A 156 -19.30 -5.81 -13.83
N ASN A 157 -19.14 -6.75 -12.91
CA ASN A 157 -18.77 -6.50 -11.51
C ASN A 157 -17.28 -6.77 -11.22
N SER A 158 -16.40 -6.75 -12.23
CA SER A 158 -14.97 -7.06 -12.08
C SER A 158 -14.28 -6.19 -11.03
N ASN A 159 -14.72 -4.93 -10.89
CA ASN A 159 -14.14 -3.93 -10.00
C ASN A 159 -14.88 -3.82 -8.65
N VAL A 160 -15.86 -4.71 -8.38
CA VAL A 160 -16.60 -4.67 -7.11
C VAL A 160 -15.80 -5.40 -6.03
N LEU A 161 -15.32 -4.63 -5.05
CA LEU A 161 -14.55 -5.14 -3.92
C LEU A 161 -15.40 -5.96 -2.93
N ASP A 162 -14.89 -7.12 -2.56
CA ASP A 162 -15.37 -7.94 -1.43
C ASP A 162 -14.73 -7.51 -0.10
N ARG A 163 -13.48 -7.05 -0.12
CA ARG A 163 -12.76 -6.52 1.05
C ARG A 163 -12.06 -5.20 0.74
N ALA A 164 -12.22 -4.25 1.65
CA ALA A 164 -11.55 -2.95 1.62
C ALA A 164 -11.41 -2.38 3.03
N ILE A 165 -10.42 -1.50 3.21
CA ILE A 165 -10.19 -0.74 4.44
C ILE A 165 -11.31 0.30 4.58
N GLY A 166 -11.90 0.40 5.76
CA GLY A 166 -12.94 1.38 6.07
C GLY A 166 -14.38 0.93 5.78
N ASN A 167 -14.58 -0.16 5.03
CA ASN A 167 -15.93 -0.65 4.69
C ASN A 167 -16.63 -1.40 5.84
N LYS A 168 -15.87 -2.02 6.75
CA LYS A 168 -16.39 -2.79 7.89
C LYS A 168 -15.61 -2.46 9.17
N PRO A 169 -16.19 -2.68 10.37
CA PRO A 169 -15.50 -2.42 11.64
C PRO A 169 -14.18 -3.18 11.80
N SER A 170 -14.05 -4.32 11.14
CA SER A 170 -12.82 -5.11 11.08
C SER A 170 -12.49 -5.49 9.64
N VAL A 171 -11.21 -5.69 9.36
CA VAL A 171 -10.70 -6.10 8.06
C VAL A 171 -9.80 -7.33 8.21
N GLU A 172 -9.98 -8.28 7.30
CA GLU A 172 -9.07 -9.41 7.15
C GLU A 172 -7.99 -9.04 6.14
N VAL A 173 -6.74 -9.01 6.60
CA VAL A 173 -5.56 -8.74 5.76
C VAL A 173 -4.89 -10.05 5.36
N ASP A 174 -4.60 -10.17 4.07
CA ASP A 174 -3.81 -11.28 3.56
C ASP A 174 -2.34 -10.91 3.68
N ILE A 175 -1.56 -11.70 4.44
CA ILE A 175 -0.13 -11.47 4.65
C ILE A 175 0.65 -12.66 4.12
N SER A 176 1.59 -12.41 3.21
CA SER A 176 2.42 -13.46 2.64
C SER A 176 3.32 -14.11 3.70
N ASN A 177 3.75 -15.35 3.41
CA ASN A 177 4.94 -15.90 4.04
C ASN A 177 6.18 -15.06 3.69
N GLU A 178 7.27 -15.31 4.39
CA GLU A 178 8.56 -14.70 4.06
C GLU A 178 8.96 -15.02 2.62
N LEU A 179 9.33 -13.97 1.88
CA LEU A 179 9.78 -14.05 0.51
C LEU A 179 11.27 -13.72 0.46
N PRO A 180 12.17 -14.73 0.36
CA PRO A 180 13.59 -14.48 0.18
C PRO A 180 13.86 -13.76 -1.14
N LEU A 181 14.63 -12.68 -1.07
CA LEU A 181 15.05 -11.87 -2.21
C LEU A 181 16.47 -12.23 -2.64
N ASN A 182 16.68 -12.28 -3.94
CA ASN A 182 17.97 -12.45 -4.59
C ASN A 182 18.34 -11.17 -5.34
N ASP A 183 19.64 -10.96 -5.53
CA ASP A 183 20.12 -9.85 -6.34
C ASP A 183 19.55 -9.93 -7.76
N GLY A 184 19.02 -8.79 -8.23
CA GLY A 184 18.38 -8.67 -9.54
C GLY A 184 16.87 -8.92 -9.53
N ASP A 185 16.28 -9.33 -8.41
CA ASP A 185 14.83 -9.39 -8.27
C ASP A 185 14.21 -7.98 -8.34
N ALA A 186 13.03 -7.89 -8.94
CA ALA A 186 12.25 -6.68 -8.93
C ALA A 186 10.83 -6.93 -8.42
N ILE A 187 10.29 -5.98 -7.67
CA ILE A 187 8.94 -6.03 -7.14
C ILE A 187 8.17 -4.83 -7.68
N LEU A 188 6.95 -5.06 -8.13
CA LEU A 188 6.05 -4.04 -8.65
C LEU A 188 4.82 -3.97 -7.74
N LEU A 189 4.48 -2.80 -7.23
CA LEU A 189 3.19 -2.51 -6.60
C LEU A 189 2.38 -1.62 -7.54
N CYS A 190 1.08 -1.87 -7.68
CA CYS A 190 0.21 -1.04 -8.49
C CYS A 190 -1.24 -1.01 -8.02
N SER A 191 -1.94 0.08 -8.31
CA SER A 191 -3.42 0.15 -8.26
C SER A 191 -4.05 -0.59 -9.44
N ASP A 192 -5.37 -0.74 -9.41
CA ASP A 192 -6.12 -1.43 -10.46
C ASP A 192 -6.10 -0.66 -11.80
N GLY A 193 -5.87 0.66 -11.77
CA GLY A 193 -5.68 1.45 -12.98
C GLY A 193 -4.49 1.03 -13.84
N LEU A 194 -3.54 0.25 -13.29
CA LEU A 194 -2.57 -0.46 -14.10
C LEU A 194 -3.12 -1.81 -14.58
N SER A 195 -3.47 -2.69 -13.64
CA SER A 195 -3.78 -4.10 -13.93
C SER A 195 -5.13 -4.34 -14.62
N GLY A 196 -6.03 -3.36 -14.57
CA GLY A 196 -7.30 -3.34 -15.28
C GLY A 196 -7.15 -2.95 -16.76
N TYR A 197 -6.07 -2.27 -17.14
CA TYR A 197 -5.82 -1.85 -18.52
C TYR A 197 -4.68 -2.63 -19.20
N ILE A 198 -3.73 -3.15 -18.42
CA ILE A 198 -2.55 -3.84 -18.93
C ILE A 198 -2.52 -5.27 -18.42
N ALA A 199 -2.45 -6.23 -19.35
CA ALA A 199 -2.35 -7.63 -18.99
C ALA A 199 -0.93 -7.99 -18.51
N ASP A 200 -0.82 -8.99 -17.64
CA ASP A 200 0.45 -9.50 -17.10
C ASP A 200 1.57 -9.73 -18.15
N PRO A 201 1.30 -10.28 -19.37
CA PRO A 201 2.35 -10.43 -20.39
C PRO A 201 2.96 -9.10 -20.86
N GLU A 202 2.19 -8.02 -20.85
CA GLU A 202 2.65 -6.69 -21.25
C GLU A 202 3.46 -6.04 -20.13
N ILE A 203 3.00 -6.14 -18.88
CA ILE A 203 3.78 -5.75 -17.70
C ILE A 203 5.14 -6.46 -17.73
N LYS A 204 5.14 -7.78 -17.94
CA LYS A 204 6.35 -8.60 -18.07
C LYS A 204 7.26 -8.12 -19.21
N SER A 205 6.70 -7.69 -20.34
CA SER A 205 7.46 -7.18 -21.48
C SER A 205 8.22 -5.91 -21.12
N VAL A 206 7.58 -4.96 -20.42
CA VAL A 206 8.21 -3.73 -19.93
C VAL A 206 9.30 -4.05 -18.92
N LEU A 207 9.03 -4.91 -17.94
CA LEU A 207 10.00 -5.30 -16.91
C LEU A 207 11.20 -6.08 -17.46
N ARG A 208 11.06 -6.73 -18.62
CA ARG A 208 12.18 -7.38 -19.33
C ARG A 208 13.14 -6.38 -19.98
N SER A 209 12.70 -5.16 -20.27
CA SER A 209 13.53 -4.15 -20.93
C SER A 209 14.69 -3.72 -20.03
N GLN A 210 15.88 -3.43 -20.58
CA GLN A 210 17.03 -2.88 -19.82
C GLN A 210 16.87 -1.37 -19.50
N ALA A 211 15.65 -0.88 -19.39
CA ALA A 211 15.36 0.50 -19.05
C ALA A 211 15.87 0.84 -17.64
N ALA A 212 16.13 2.13 -17.40
CA ALA A 212 16.43 2.64 -16.07
C ALA A 212 15.25 2.40 -15.11
N VAL A 213 15.52 2.35 -13.81
CA VAL A 213 14.53 1.96 -12.79
C VAL A 213 13.29 2.88 -12.81
N GLN A 214 13.47 4.19 -13.00
CA GLN A 214 12.36 5.16 -13.14
C GLN A 214 11.61 5.03 -14.48
N GLU A 215 12.27 4.64 -15.57
CA GLU A 215 11.60 4.51 -16.87
C GLU A 215 10.56 3.38 -16.89
N ILE A 216 10.66 2.40 -15.98
CA ILE A 216 9.70 1.28 -15.90
C ILE A 216 8.29 1.77 -15.51
N PRO A 217 8.08 2.44 -14.36
CA PRO A 217 6.77 2.99 -14.02
C PRO A 217 6.31 4.04 -15.03
N ASP A 218 7.22 4.86 -15.58
CA ASP A 218 6.87 5.84 -16.61
C ASP A 218 6.21 5.17 -17.83
N ARG A 219 6.82 4.10 -18.36
CA ARG A 219 6.31 3.33 -19.49
C ARG A 219 5.03 2.57 -19.17
N LEU A 220 4.93 2.01 -17.96
CA LEU A 220 3.75 1.28 -17.51
C LEU A 220 2.53 2.20 -17.42
N VAL A 221 2.68 3.36 -16.78
CA VAL A 221 1.61 4.35 -16.66
C VAL A 221 1.23 4.89 -18.04
N GLU A 222 2.21 5.22 -18.89
CA GLU A 222 1.96 5.67 -20.26
C GLU A 222 1.13 4.65 -21.05
N LEU A 223 1.47 3.35 -20.94
CA LEU A 223 0.74 2.28 -21.61
C LEU A 223 -0.70 2.14 -21.08
N ALA A 224 -0.93 2.32 -19.77
CA ALA A 224 -2.26 2.27 -19.17
C ALA A 224 -3.12 3.44 -19.67
N LEU A 225 -2.55 4.64 -19.72
CA LEU A 225 -3.19 5.84 -20.25
C LEU A 225 -3.58 5.64 -21.72
N GLN A 226 -2.67 5.14 -22.55
CA GLN A 226 -2.92 4.86 -23.98
C GLN A 226 -4.03 3.84 -24.21
N LYS A 227 -4.26 2.91 -23.28
CA LYS A 227 -5.32 1.89 -23.36
C LYS A 227 -6.68 2.32 -22.82
N GLY A 228 -6.78 3.56 -22.33
CA GLY A 228 -8.05 4.15 -21.96
C GLY A 228 -7.89 5.20 -20.86
N GLY A 229 -7.02 4.95 -19.88
CA GLY A 229 -6.69 5.91 -18.83
C GLY A 229 -7.91 6.48 -18.10
N LYS A 230 -8.97 5.69 -17.92
CA LYS A 230 -10.20 6.20 -17.28
C LYS A 230 -10.15 6.18 -15.76
N ASP A 231 -9.11 5.58 -15.19
CA ASP A 231 -8.87 5.56 -13.75
C ASP A 231 -7.56 6.23 -13.38
N ASN A 232 -7.41 6.48 -12.08
CA ASN A 232 -6.12 6.80 -11.48
C ASN A 232 -5.17 5.62 -11.67
N VAL A 233 -3.90 5.89 -11.96
CA VAL A 233 -2.91 4.83 -12.20
C VAL A 233 -1.68 5.12 -11.37
N THR A 234 -1.37 4.21 -10.45
CA THR A 234 -0.22 4.34 -9.55
C THR A 234 0.64 3.10 -9.59
N VAL A 235 1.96 3.31 -9.72
CA VAL A 235 2.95 2.26 -9.86
C VAL A 235 4.19 2.58 -9.03
N GLN A 236 4.62 1.63 -8.20
CA GLN A 236 5.96 1.63 -7.59
C GLN A 236 6.75 0.40 -8.04
N PHE A 237 7.96 0.63 -8.53
CA PHE A 237 8.88 -0.40 -9.00
C PHE A 237 10.14 -0.41 -8.15
N ILE A 238 10.42 -1.52 -7.49
CA ILE A 238 11.53 -1.71 -6.55
C ILE A 238 12.51 -2.72 -7.14
N GLN A 239 13.71 -2.27 -7.47
CA GLN A 239 14.82 -3.12 -7.90
C GLN A 239 15.69 -3.51 -6.70
N TYR A 240 15.68 -4.79 -6.35
CA TYR A 240 16.50 -5.35 -5.28
C TYR A 240 17.86 -5.83 -5.82
N GLY A 241 18.94 -5.44 -5.15
CA GLY A 241 20.31 -5.72 -5.59
C GLY A 241 20.65 -5.12 -6.97
N THR A 242 21.78 -5.53 -7.53
CA THR A 242 22.22 -5.08 -8.85
C THR A 242 21.53 -5.90 -9.95
N ARG A 243 20.93 -5.22 -10.92
CA ARG A 243 20.45 -5.86 -12.14
C ARG A 243 21.66 -6.34 -12.93
N LYS A 244 21.86 -7.66 -13.06
CA LYS A 244 22.89 -8.16 -13.99
C LYS A 244 22.53 -7.67 -15.38
N GLU A 245 23.35 -6.80 -15.95
CA GLU A 245 23.29 -6.51 -17.38
C GLU A 245 23.32 -7.86 -18.11
N ALA A 246 22.35 -8.10 -18.99
CA ALA A 246 22.51 -9.17 -19.96
C ALA A 246 23.81 -8.86 -20.70
N GLN A 247 24.80 -9.75 -20.61
CA GLN A 247 26.08 -9.62 -21.29
C GLN A 247 25.80 -9.16 -22.72
N SER A 248 26.17 -7.92 -23.01
CA SER A 248 26.01 -7.38 -24.34
C SER A 248 26.80 -8.27 -25.28
N ILE A 249 26.10 -8.96 -26.17
CA ILE A 249 26.72 -9.40 -27.41
C ILE A 249 27.16 -8.09 -28.06
N LYS A 250 28.47 -7.80 -27.99
CA LYS A 250 29.10 -6.65 -28.63
C LYS A 250 28.69 -6.61 -30.09
N ALA A 251 27.70 -5.79 -30.42
CA ALA A 251 27.42 -5.39 -31.79
C ALA A 251 28.49 -4.37 -32.20
N LYS A 252 29.59 -4.89 -32.70
CA LYS A 252 30.34 -4.27 -33.80
C LYS A 252 29.33 -3.97 -34.91
N ALA A 253 28.95 -2.71 -35.11
CA ALA A 253 28.64 -2.17 -36.44
C ALA A 253 28.33 -0.66 -36.39
N LEU A 254 29.20 0.07 -37.10
CA LEU A 254 28.93 1.26 -37.90
C LEU A 254 28.41 2.52 -37.20
N GLY A 255 29.32 3.49 -37.14
CA GLY A 255 29.00 4.86 -36.85
C GLY A 255 28.12 5.52 -37.90
N ARG A 256 27.39 6.54 -37.44
CA ARG A 256 27.09 7.73 -38.22
C ARG A 256 26.82 8.87 -37.24
N LYS A 257 27.68 9.88 -37.28
CA LYS A 257 27.44 11.19 -36.67
C LYS A 257 26.17 11.78 -37.27
N ASN A 258 25.35 12.45 -36.46
CA ASN A 258 24.65 13.66 -36.85
C ASN A 258 24.35 14.53 -35.63
N SER A 259 24.51 15.84 -35.86
CA SER A 259 24.52 16.97 -34.93
C SER A 259 23.18 17.22 -34.24
N VAL A 260 23.23 17.59 -32.95
CA VAL A 260 22.12 18.15 -32.19
C VAL A 260 22.21 19.68 -32.22
N SER A 261 21.10 20.34 -32.58
CA SER A 261 20.92 21.79 -32.53
C SER A 261 20.53 22.27 -31.11
N ALA A 262 20.91 23.51 -30.79
CA ALA A 262 20.74 24.14 -29.48
C ALA A 262 19.28 24.41 -29.08
N PRO A 263 18.94 24.46 -27.77
CA PRO A 263 17.58 24.72 -27.30
C PRO A 263 17.18 26.21 -27.43
N LYS A 264 15.89 26.45 -27.71
CA LYS A 264 15.26 27.79 -27.79
C LYS A 264 14.95 28.38 -26.40
N PRO A 265 14.89 29.72 -26.27
CA PRO A 265 14.69 30.39 -24.97
C PRO A 265 13.23 30.41 -24.50
N TRP A 266 13.08 30.57 -23.18
CA TRP A 266 11.85 30.50 -22.39
C TRP A 266 10.90 31.70 -22.62
N ARG A 267 9.59 31.48 -22.45
CA ARG A 267 8.54 32.53 -22.41
C ARG A 267 7.99 32.65 -20.97
N PRO A 268 7.57 33.83 -20.49
CA PRO A 268 7.14 34.02 -19.11
C PRO A 268 5.73 33.45 -18.84
N LEU A 269 5.51 33.02 -17.60
CA LEU A 269 4.31 32.33 -17.08
C LEU A 269 3.03 33.17 -17.19
N SER A 270 1.92 32.51 -17.56
CA SER A 270 0.58 33.07 -17.52
C SER A 270 -0.04 32.97 -16.12
N GLN A 271 -1.06 33.80 -15.86
CA GLN A 271 -1.76 33.96 -14.57
C GLN A 271 -2.37 32.68 -13.97
N ALA A 272 -2.40 31.56 -14.71
CA ALA A 272 -2.87 30.27 -14.22
C ALA A 272 -1.96 29.62 -13.16
N ALA A 273 -0.64 29.94 -13.17
CA ALA A 273 0.30 29.37 -12.21
C ALA A 273 0.10 29.88 -10.77
N VAL A 274 -0.47 31.08 -10.59
CA VAL A 274 -0.70 31.70 -9.28
C VAL A 274 -1.91 31.08 -8.56
N ALA A 275 -2.91 30.58 -9.30
CA ALA A 275 -4.06 29.90 -8.71
C ALA A 275 -3.71 28.48 -8.19
N PHE A 276 -2.76 27.79 -8.83
CA PHE A 276 -2.35 26.44 -8.44
C PHE A 276 -1.58 26.41 -7.11
N VAL A 277 -0.77 27.44 -6.85
CA VAL A 277 0.02 27.56 -5.61
C VAL A 277 -0.88 27.82 -4.38
N LEU A 278 -1.97 28.58 -4.55
CA LEU A 278 -2.91 28.86 -3.46
C LEU A 278 -3.80 27.64 -3.13
N GLY A 279 -4.20 26.85 -4.13
CA GLY A 279 -4.95 25.60 -3.91
C GLY A 279 -4.12 24.54 -3.16
N ALA A 280 -2.86 24.35 -3.54
CA ALA A 280 -1.97 23.38 -2.89
C ALA A 280 -1.66 23.77 -1.42
N ALA A 281 -1.53 25.06 -1.11
CA ALA A 281 -1.27 25.54 0.24
C ALA A 281 -2.47 25.31 1.19
N ILE A 282 -3.71 25.45 0.69
CA ILE A 282 -4.92 25.18 1.48
C ILE A 282 -5.05 23.67 1.76
N SER A 283 -4.81 22.81 0.76
CA SER A 283 -4.79 21.36 0.95
C SER A 283 -3.71 20.92 1.96
N ALA A 284 -2.52 21.52 1.91
CA ALA A 284 -1.44 21.23 2.85
C ALA A 284 -1.75 21.67 4.28
N ALA A 285 -2.41 22.82 4.47
CA ALA A 285 -2.79 23.31 5.79
C ALA A 285 -3.92 22.49 6.42
N VAL A 286 -4.92 22.09 5.62
CA VAL A 286 -5.98 21.16 6.05
C VAL A 286 -5.37 19.80 6.38
N PHE A 287 -4.46 19.29 5.55
CA PHE A 287 -3.73 18.06 5.81
C PHE A 287 -2.87 18.14 7.08
N TYR A 288 -2.18 19.26 7.33
CA TYR A 288 -1.35 19.43 8.54
C TYR A 288 -2.20 19.54 9.81
N GLY A 289 -3.29 20.31 9.78
CA GLY A 289 -4.25 20.36 10.90
C GLY A 289 -4.87 18.99 11.16
N TYR A 290 -5.04 18.19 10.11
CA TYR A 290 -5.54 16.83 10.19
C TYR A 290 -4.52 15.83 10.76
N LEU A 291 -3.24 15.92 10.38
CA LEU A 291 -2.15 15.12 10.95
C LEU A 291 -2.11 15.23 12.48
N GLN A 292 -2.37 16.43 13.02
CA GLN A 292 -2.45 16.67 14.47
C GLN A 292 -3.62 15.92 15.13
N VAL A 293 -4.76 15.80 14.45
CA VAL A 293 -5.92 15.07 14.97
C VAL A 293 -5.68 13.57 14.94
N VAL A 294 -5.13 13.03 13.84
CA VAL A 294 -4.81 11.59 13.75
C VAL A 294 -3.75 11.20 14.78
N GLU A 295 -2.72 12.03 14.96
CA GLU A 295 -1.70 11.79 16.01
C GLU A 295 -2.32 11.81 17.41
N SER A 296 -3.26 12.72 17.67
CA SER A 296 -4.00 12.79 18.94
C SER A 296 -4.86 11.56 19.19
N ASP A 297 -5.61 11.09 18.18
CA ASP A 297 -6.45 9.91 18.31
C ASP A 297 -5.62 8.63 18.45
N PHE A 298 -4.47 8.54 17.77
CA PHE A 298 -3.52 7.44 17.97
C PHE A 298 -2.96 7.43 19.39
N ARG A 299 -2.60 8.60 19.94
CA ARG A 299 -2.14 8.73 21.34
C ARG A 299 -3.22 8.34 22.35
N LYS A 300 -4.50 8.66 22.08
CA LYS A 300 -5.63 8.25 22.92
C LYS A 300 -5.88 6.74 22.89
N ASN A 301 -5.74 6.11 21.72
CA ASN A 301 -5.87 4.66 21.62
C ASN A 301 -4.72 3.95 22.34
N GLU A 302 -3.49 4.48 22.23
CA GLU A 302 -2.32 3.97 22.95
C GLU A 302 -2.48 4.09 24.48
N SER A 303 -2.99 5.23 24.97
CA SER A 303 -3.24 5.40 26.41
C SER A 303 -4.37 4.50 26.92
N GLY A 304 -5.41 4.27 26.11
CA GLY A 304 -6.48 3.32 26.42
C GLY A 304 -5.95 1.89 26.56
N LEU A 305 -5.14 1.43 25.61
CA LEU A 305 -4.52 0.10 25.63
C LEU A 305 -3.56 -0.09 26.81
N ARG A 306 -2.78 0.94 27.19
CA ARG A 306 -1.92 0.90 28.38
C ARG A 306 -2.74 0.80 29.67
N THR A 307 -3.82 1.57 29.77
CA THR A 307 -4.73 1.54 30.93
C THR A 307 -5.39 0.16 31.08
N GLU A 308 -5.82 -0.44 29.97
CA GLU A 308 -6.41 -1.79 29.96
C GLU A 308 -5.39 -2.86 30.35
N LEU A 309 -4.14 -2.74 29.89
CA LEU A 309 -3.04 -3.63 30.27
C LEU A 309 -2.70 -3.51 31.76
N ASP A 310 -2.67 -2.30 32.32
CA ASP A 310 -2.37 -2.06 33.73
C ASP A 310 -3.50 -2.59 34.64
N ASN A 311 -4.76 -2.37 34.27
CA ASN A 311 -5.91 -2.98 34.96
C ASN A 311 -5.85 -4.51 34.95
N LYS A 312 -5.40 -5.11 33.85
CA LYS A 312 -5.26 -6.57 33.71
C LYS A 312 -4.09 -7.11 34.52
N LYS A 313 -3.00 -6.35 34.67
CA LYS A 313 -1.89 -6.70 35.58
C LYS A 313 -2.31 -6.61 37.05
N GLU A 314 -3.09 -5.60 37.41
CA GLU A 314 -3.60 -5.45 38.77
C GLU A 314 -4.57 -6.59 39.15
N SER A 315 -5.45 -7.00 38.22
CA SER A 315 -6.35 -8.12 38.45
C SER A 315 -5.61 -9.46 38.56
N LEU A 316 -4.55 -9.66 37.77
CA LEU A 316 -3.66 -10.83 37.91
C LEU A 316 -2.94 -10.87 39.26
N GLY A 317 -2.40 -9.74 39.73
CA GLY A 317 -1.73 -9.67 41.03
C GLY A 317 -2.66 -9.95 42.22
N LYS A 318 -3.93 -9.52 42.14
CA LYS A 318 -4.96 -9.85 43.15
C LYS A 318 -5.26 -11.35 43.17
N ALA A 319 -5.40 -11.97 41.99
CA ALA A 319 -5.64 -13.41 41.87
C ALA A 319 -4.46 -14.26 42.41
N GLU A 320 -3.21 -13.85 42.15
CA GLU A 320 -2.03 -14.51 42.70
C GLU A 320 -1.96 -14.44 44.23
N THR A 321 -2.37 -13.30 44.80
CA THR A 321 -2.42 -13.10 46.25
C THR A 321 -3.49 -13.98 46.90
N GLU A 322 -4.67 -14.11 46.28
CA GLU A 322 -5.72 -15.01 46.75
C GLU A 322 -5.29 -16.49 46.69
N LEU A 323 -4.59 -16.90 45.63
CA LEU A 323 -4.03 -18.25 45.51
C LEU A 323 -2.95 -18.53 46.58
N ALA A 324 -2.11 -17.56 46.90
CA ALA A 324 -1.12 -17.67 47.96
C ALA A 324 -1.77 -17.80 49.35
N ASN A 325 -2.83 -17.05 49.62
CA ASN A 325 -3.58 -17.14 50.88
C ASN A 325 -4.31 -18.48 51.00
N THR A 326 -4.91 -18.97 49.91
CA THR A 326 -5.63 -20.25 49.87
C THR A 326 -4.67 -21.43 50.06
N SER A 327 -3.49 -21.39 49.44
CA SER A 327 -2.46 -22.42 49.63
C SER A 327 -1.86 -22.41 51.04
N THR A 328 -1.70 -21.23 51.65
CA THR A 328 -1.26 -21.10 53.04
C THR A 328 -2.28 -21.69 54.01
N TRP A 329 -3.57 -21.41 53.80
CA TRP A 329 -4.66 -21.99 54.59
C TRP A 329 -4.74 -23.52 54.45
N LEU A 330 -4.65 -24.06 53.23
CA LEU A 330 -4.64 -25.50 52.98
C LEU A 330 -3.47 -26.22 53.68
N ASN A 331 -2.28 -25.61 53.65
CA ASN A 331 -1.10 -26.15 54.34
C ASN A 331 -1.23 -26.14 55.87
N GLN A 332 -2.05 -25.23 56.42
CA GLN A 332 -2.31 -25.14 57.85
C GLN A 332 -3.35 -26.18 58.29
N VAL A 333 -4.39 -26.40 57.48
CA VAL A 333 -5.41 -27.44 57.71
C VAL A 333 -4.85 -28.87 57.55
N GLN A 334 -3.85 -29.09 56.69
CA GLN A 334 -3.20 -30.41 56.56
C GLN A 334 -2.22 -30.75 57.70
N LYS A 335 -1.91 -29.81 58.59
CA LYS A 335 -1.01 -30.02 59.73
C LYS A 335 -1.75 -30.30 61.05
N GLU A 336 -3.07 -30.24 61.05
CA GLU A 336 -3.97 -30.64 62.14
C GLU A 336 -4.55 -32.04 61.87
#